data_AF-A0A8J4BE96-F1
#
_entry.id   AF-A0A8J4BE96-F1
#
_cell.length_a   1.000
_cell.length_b   1.000
_cell.length_c   1.000
_cell.angle_alpha   90.00
_cell.angle_beta   90.00
_cell.angle_gamma   90.00
#
_symmetry.space_group_name_H-M   'P 1'
#
loop_
_entity.id
_entity.type
_entity.pdbx_description
1 polymer ?
#
loop_
_entity_poly.entity_id
_entity_poly.type
_entity_poly.pdbx_seq_one_letter_code
_entity_poly.pdbx_strand_id
1 'polypeptide(L)'
;MASTACGKSTGRTLFVGKRIPVGFPLRRFQGLARRSSREEWTQLDSSTPLPSESRYDPSLPFQTAVERLKELLEAASWESEEEQLRYEVANLVPEMKLTLFTNLGSVLTLAAFVTSWLTGEDPLGGFALRDNSLGAAAVGAGYALPLVLCSVVSRLSPVRHNFPVLDDLQDSQQEIVKPIVEDLNASQLLILASVVVVPSMLLLLPAFHGALTVAGQILTADLVPPLGMHLHLPDVLRRQAGVLVPAVCSAYFAAWVVTRQLDVNDQQVMAIRDALESADRYFLHAAAERVAERPDILQRQSTSQQQWPSEAPGLATSFASVTGASHGSFDEAIHDTPYNGSYSYGPLRQLGAEMSHAFKMVSILWLMTRRKAARLAYVLTALNVVYFGIIWHQTRDLSTPVVAALLATLTELFLIKHFPRKKGSPTNRSNGDVNAS
;
A
#
# COMPACT_ATOMS: atom_id res chain seq x y z
N MET A 1 -22.41 -57.29 22.14
CA MET A 1 -23.51 -56.38 21.76
C MET A 1 -22.85 -55.06 21.41
N ALA A 2 -22.34 -54.96 20.18
CA ALA A 2 -22.94 -54.24 19.03
C ALA A 2 -22.76 -52.71 19.18
N SER A 3 -22.16 -51.96 18.26
CA SER A 3 -21.62 -52.23 16.93
C SER A 3 -20.68 -51.08 16.54
N THR A 4 -19.50 -51.41 16.03
CA THR A 4 -18.55 -50.54 15.33
C THR A 4 -19.10 -50.13 13.97
N ALA A 5 -19.10 -48.82 13.66
CA ALA A 5 -19.28 -48.32 12.30
C ALA A 5 -18.16 -47.33 11.95
N CYS A 6 -17.17 -47.86 11.24
CA CYS A 6 -16.08 -47.16 10.59
C CYS A 6 -16.60 -46.62 9.25
N GLY A 7 -16.72 -45.29 9.12
CA GLY A 7 -17.09 -44.61 7.89
C GLY A 7 -15.88 -43.96 7.23
N LYS A 8 -15.23 -44.68 6.30
CA LYS A 8 -14.31 -44.10 5.32
C LYS A 8 -15.11 -43.23 4.34
N SER A 9 -14.83 -41.93 4.28
CA SER A 9 -15.22 -41.07 3.16
C SER A 9 -13.98 -40.50 2.50
N THR A 10 -13.55 -41.19 1.44
CA THR A 10 -12.61 -40.71 0.42
C THR A 10 -13.32 -39.72 -0.49
N GLY A 11 -13.13 -38.43 -0.27
CA GLY A 11 -13.50 -37.35 -1.19
C GLY A 11 -12.26 -36.74 -1.84
N ARG A 12 -11.77 -37.37 -2.91
CA ARG A 12 -10.82 -36.76 -3.86
C ARG A 12 -11.61 -35.78 -4.74
N THR A 13 -11.50 -34.48 -4.49
CA THR A 13 -11.84 -33.47 -5.50
C THR A 13 -10.57 -33.11 -6.28
N LEU A 14 -10.46 -33.75 -7.45
CA LEU A 14 -9.61 -33.33 -8.56
C LEU A 14 -9.95 -31.88 -8.94
N PHE A 15 -9.07 -30.93 -8.61
CA PHE A 15 -8.99 -29.70 -9.38
C PHE A 15 -8.26 -30.02 -10.68
N VAL A 16 -9.05 -30.36 -11.71
CA VAL A 16 -8.58 -30.41 -13.09
C VAL A 16 -8.21 -29.00 -13.50
N GLY A 17 -6.90 -28.75 -13.63
CA GLY A 17 -6.34 -27.55 -14.20
C GLY A 17 -6.84 -27.35 -15.62
N LYS A 18 -7.84 -26.47 -15.77
CA LYS A 18 -8.27 -25.97 -17.06
C LYS A 18 -7.29 -24.86 -17.44
N ARG A 19 -6.26 -25.22 -18.24
CA ARG A 19 -5.44 -24.23 -18.95
C ARG A 19 -6.38 -23.42 -19.84
N ILE A 20 -6.67 -22.19 -19.44
CA ILE A 20 -7.28 -21.20 -20.31
C ILE A 20 -6.17 -20.77 -21.27
N PRO A 21 -6.33 -20.92 -22.60
CA PRO A 21 -5.39 -20.35 -23.55
C PRO A 21 -5.49 -18.82 -23.44
N VAL A 22 -4.48 -18.20 -22.84
CA VAL A 22 -4.29 -16.76 -22.83
C VAL A 22 -3.81 -16.35 -24.23
N GLY A 23 -4.77 -16.29 -25.15
CA GLY A 23 -4.60 -15.66 -26.45
C GLY A 23 -5.70 -14.63 -26.57
N PHE A 24 -5.46 -13.40 -26.13
CA PHE A 24 -6.36 -12.28 -26.42
C PHE A 24 -5.65 -11.15 -27.17
N PRO A 25 -6.33 -10.51 -28.14
CA PRO A 25 -5.72 -9.64 -29.12
C PRO A 25 -5.69 -8.19 -28.63
N LEU A 26 -4.50 -7.62 -28.57
CA LEU A 26 -4.18 -6.19 -28.32
C LEU A 26 -4.83 -5.16 -29.28
N ARG A 27 -5.78 -5.56 -30.14
CA ARG A 27 -6.34 -4.69 -31.19
C ARG A 27 -7.60 -3.90 -30.81
N ARG A 28 -8.25 -4.17 -29.67
CA ARG A 28 -9.56 -3.54 -29.37
C ARG A 28 -9.49 -2.26 -28.53
N PHE A 29 -8.40 -2.01 -27.80
CA PHE A 29 -8.27 -0.81 -26.95
C PHE A 29 -7.67 0.42 -27.66
N GLN A 30 -6.95 0.25 -28.77
CA GLN A 30 -6.48 1.39 -29.58
C GLN A 30 -7.62 2.15 -30.30
N GLY A 31 -8.81 1.55 -30.42
CA GLY A 31 -9.93 2.15 -31.17
C GLY A 31 -10.73 3.20 -30.40
N LEU A 32 -10.78 3.14 -29.06
CA LEU A 32 -11.65 4.00 -28.25
C LEU A 32 -10.95 5.27 -27.77
N ALA A 33 -9.66 5.21 -27.44
CA ALA A 33 -8.86 6.41 -27.15
C ALA A 33 -8.70 7.33 -28.38
N ARG A 34 -8.74 6.76 -29.60
CA ARG A 34 -8.67 7.53 -30.86
C ARG A 34 -9.96 8.25 -31.25
N ARG A 35 -11.11 7.87 -30.68
CA ARG A 35 -12.41 8.47 -31.06
C ARG A 35 -12.76 9.72 -30.26
N SER A 36 -12.29 9.83 -29.01
CA SER A 36 -12.59 10.99 -28.16
C SER A 36 -11.78 12.26 -28.50
N SER A 37 -10.59 12.13 -29.09
CA SER A 37 -9.74 13.31 -29.43
C SER A 37 -9.93 13.82 -30.87
N ARG A 38 -10.82 13.22 -31.66
CA ARG A 38 -10.97 13.56 -33.09
C ARG A 38 -12.17 14.48 -33.39
N GLU A 39 -13.08 14.68 -32.44
CA GLU A 39 -14.30 15.47 -32.68
C GLU A 39 -14.25 16.91 -32.13
N GLU A 40 -13.14 17.32 -31.48
CA GLU A 40 -12.98 18.66 -30.90
C GLU A 40 -11.96 19.53 -31.68
N TRP A 41 -11.91 19.41 -33.01
CA TRP A 41 -11.07 20.26 -33.87
C TRP A 41 -11.87 21.11 -34.87
N THR A 42 -13.18 21.25 -34.69
CA THR A 42 -14.00 22.14 -35.51
C THR A 42 -14.04 23.54 -34.91
N GLN A 43 -13.45 24.48 -35.67
CA GLN A 43 -13.47 25.95 -35.52
C GLN A 43 -12.55 26.56 -34.44
N LEU A 44 -11.23 26.47 -34.67
CA LEU A 44 -10.28 27.43 -34.10
C LEU A 44 -10.32 28.72 -34.94
N ASP A 45 -10.72 29.84 -34.31
CA ASP A 45 -10.68 31.18 -34.90
C ASP A 45 -9.25 31.55 -35.32
N SER A 46 -9.11 31.91 -36.61
CA SER A 46 -7.84 32.23 -37.28
C SER A 46 -7.21 33.57 -36.87
N SER A 47 -7.71 34.20 -35.81
CA SER A 47 -7.26 35.53 -35.35
C SER A 47 -6.59 35.53 -33.97
N THR A 48 -6.43 34.37 -33.33
CA THR A 48 -5.70 34.29 -32.06
C THR A 48 -4.20 34.49 -32.31
N PRO A 49 -3.55 35.54 -31.75
CA PRO A 49 -2.11 35.72 -31.90
C PRO A 49 -1.39 34.46 -31.42
N LEU A 50 -0.48 33.95 -32.27
CA LEU A 50 0.33 32.78 -31.97
C LEU A 50 0.90 32.93 -30.55
N PRO A 51 0.63 32.00 -29.62
CA PRO A 51 1.12 32.09 -28.26
C PRO A 51 2.63 32.24 -28.32
N SER A 52 3.12 33.34 -27.75
CA SER A 52 4.54 33.67 -27.63
C SER A 52 5.32 32.43 -27.17
N GLU A 53 6.28 32.01 -27.99
CA GLU A 53 7.22 30.92 -27.80
C GLU A 53 7.10 30.19 -26.45
N SER A 54 6.37 29.07 -26.44
CA SER A 54 6.40 28.17 -25.30
C SER A 54 7.84 27.65 -25.13
N ARG A 55 8.50 28.10 -24.05
CA ARG A 55 9.83 27.59 -23.67
C ARG A 55 9.73 26.07 -23.52
N TYR A 56 10.71 25.36 -24.09
CA TYR A 56 10.83 23.92 -23.88
C TYR A 56 10.96 23.66 -22.38
N ASP A 57 10.00 22.92 -21.82
CA ASP A 57 10.01 22.55 -20.42
C ASP A 57 10.80 21.24 -20.26
N PRO A 58 11.99 21.25 -19.61
CA PRO A 58 12.77 20.04 -19.39
C PRO A 58 12.04 18.98 -18.54
N SER A 59 10.89 19.31 -17.95
CA SER A 59 10.05 18.35 -17.23
C SER A 59 9.19 17.47 -18.15
N LEU A 60 9.03 17.80 -19.43
CA LEU A 60 8.20 17.06 -20.39
C LEU A 60 8.51 15.54 -20.49
N PRO A 61 9.77 15.06 -20.57
CA PRO A 61 10.06 13.63 -20.60
C PRO A 61 9.62 12.93 -19.30
N PHE A 62 9.80 13.58 -18.16
CA PHE A 62 9.37 13.04 -16.87
C PHE A 62 7.84 13.02 -16.72
N GLN A 63 7.15 14.07 -17.17
CA GLN A 63 5.69 14.10 -17.19
C GLN A 63 5.12 12.97 -18.05
N THR A 64 5.66 12.78 -19.25
CA THR A 64 5.27 11.67 -20.14
C THR A 64 5.54 10.31 -19.48
N ALA A 65 6.70 10.14 -18.86
CA ALA A 65 7.06 8.92 -18.15
C ALA A 65 6.08 8.62 -17.00
N VAL A 66 5.71 9.64 -16.22
CA VAL A 66 4.74 9.52 -15.13
C VAL A 66 3.35 9.17 -15.64
N GLU A 67 2.89 9.83 -16.70
CA GLU A 67 1.60 9.51 -17.33
C GLU A 67 1.58 8.07 -17.84
N ARG A 68 2.65 7.66 -18.53
CA ARG A 68 2.77 6.29 -19.03
C ARG A 68 2.79 5.27 -17.90
N LEU A 69 3.51 5.55 -16.82
CA LEU A 69 3.51 4.67 -15.65
C LEU A 69 2.12 4.58 -15.03
N LYS A 70 1.37 5.69 -14.91
CA LYS A 70 0.00 5.69 -14.41
C LYS A 70 -0.92 4.84 -15.27
N GLU A 71 -0.88 5.00 -16.60
CA GLU A 71 -1.65 4.18 -17.53
C GLU A 71 -1.35 2.68 -17.37
N LEU A 72 -0.07 2.33 -17.22
CA LEU A 72 0.35 0.94 -17.04
C LEU A 72 -0.13 0.38 -15.70
N LEU A 73 0.00 1.16 -14.63
CA LEU A 73 -0.46 0.77 -13.30
C LEU A 73 -1.98 0.62 -13.25
N GLU A 74 -2.71 1.52 -13.91
CA GLU A 74 -4.16 1.46 -14.03
C GLU A 74 -4.59 0.24 -14.87
N ALA A 75 -3.97 0.02 -16.03
CA ALA A 75 -4.24 -1.17 -16.84
C ALA A 75 -3.97 -2.47 -16.08
N ALA A 76 -2.86 -2.53 -15.33
CA ALA A 76 -2.53 -3.68 -14.49
C ALA A 76 -3.47 -3.82 -13.28
N SER A 77 -3.99 -2.72 -12.73
CA SER A 77 -4.94 -2.79 -11.60
C SER A 77 -6.31 -3.30 -12.03
N TRP A 78 -6.80 -2.94 -13.24
CA TRP A 78 -8.07 -3.44 -13.76
C TRP A 78 -8.08 -4.96 -13.98
N GLU A 79 -6.91 -5.56 -14.20
CA GLU A 79 -6.77 -7.02 -14.30
C GLU A 79 -6.70 -7.71 -12.92
N SER A 80 -6.61 -6.94 -11.83
CA SER A 80 -6.57 -7.49 -10.49
C SER A 80 -8.00 -7.78 -9.98
N GLU A 81 -8.21 -9.02 -9.53
CA GLU A 81 -9.48 -9.44 -8.90
C GLU A 81 -9.82 -8.55 -7.69
N GLU A 82 -8.80 -8.03 -7.00
CA GLU A 82 -8.96 -7.14 -5.84
C GLU A 82 -9.60 -5.80 -6.23
N GLU A 83 -9.18 -5.17 -7.33
CA GLU A 83 -9.76 -3.90 -7.76
C GLU A 83 -11.20 -4.09 -8.27
N GLN A 84 -11.48 -5.22 -8.93
CA GLN A 84 -12.84 -5.58 -9.30
C GLN A 84 -13.71 -5.75 -8.04
N LEU A 85 -13.24 -6.47 -7.02
CA LEU A 85 -13.95 -6.61 -5.75
C LEU A 85 -14.14 -5.25 -5.05
N ARG A 86 -13.15 -4.36 -5.08
CA ARG A 86 -13.27 -3.01 -4.52
C ARG A 86 -14.32 -2.19 -5.26
N TYR A 87 -14.35 -2.26 -6.59
CA TYR A 87 -15.35 -1.60 -7.41
C TYR A 87 -16.77 -2.17 -7.15
N GLU A 88 -16.90 -3.49 -7.04
CA GLU A 88 -18.16 -4.13 -6.68
C GLU A 88 -18.62 -3.68 -5.28
N VAL A 89 -17.72 -3.72 -4.28
CA VAL A 89 -18.00 -3.26 -2.91
C VAL A 89 -18.37 -1.78 -2.88
N ALA A 90 -17.67 -0.92 -3.62
CA ALA A 90 -17.96 0.51 -3.71
C ALA A 90 -19.39 0.78 -4.17
N ASN A 91 -19.89 -0.02 -5.13
CA ASN A 91 -21.22 0.11 -5.70
C ASN A 91 -22.34 -0.58 -4.90
N LEU A 92 -22.02 -1.28 -3.80
CA LEU A 92 -23.04 -1.88 -2.93
C LEU A 92 -23.81 -0.81 -2.17
N VAL A 93 -25.09 -1.08 -1.90
CA VAL A 93 -25.91 -0.30 -0.97
C VAL A 93 -25.25 -0.33 0.42
N PRO A 94 -25.24 0.79 1.19
CA PRO A 94 -24.68 0.86 2.55
C PRO A 94 -25.04 -0.30 3.48
N GLU A 95 -26.30 -0.74 3.45
CA GLU A 95 -26.80 -1.86 4.26
C GLU A 95 -26.14 -3.19 3.88
N MET A 96 -25.89 -3.39 2.59
CA MET A 96 -25.22 -4.58 2.08
C MET A 96 -23.72 -4.55 2.40
N LYS A 97 -23.08 -3.37 2.35
CA LYS A 97 -21.71 -3.18 2.85
C LYS A 97 -21.62 -3.61 4.32
N LEU A 98 -22.49 -3.06 5.18
CA LEU A 98 -22.53 -3.40 6.61
C LEU A 98 -22.80 -4.88 6.86
N THR A 99 -23.72 -5.49 6.10
CA THR A 99 -24.03 -6.92 6.22
C THR A 99 -22.82 -7.77 5.87
N LEU A 100 -22.09 -7.44 4.80
CA LEU A 100 -20.86 -8.13 4.40
C LEU A 100 -19.79 -8.04 5.49
N PHE A 101 -19.53 -6.85 6.03
CA PHE A 101 -18.58 -6.70 7.13
C PHE A 101 -19.06 -7.41 8.40
N THR A 102 -20.36 -7.42 8.68
CA THR A 102 -20.94 -8.13 9.83
C THR A 102 -20.75 -9.64 9.72
N ASN A 103 -20.94 -10.19 8.52
CA ASN A 103 -20.68 -11.61 8.24
C ASN A 103 -19.19 -11.94 8.36
N LEU A 104 -18.31 -11.07 7.87
CA LEU A 104 -16.86 -11.26 8.05
C LEU A 104 -16.48 -11.20 9.53
N GLY A 105 -16.99 -10.21 10.27
CA GLY A 105 -16.77 -10.04 11.69
C GLY A 105 -17.29 -11.21 12.53
N SER A 106 -18.44 -11.80 12.16
CA SER A 106 -18.99 -12.98 12.84
C SER A 106 -18.13 -14.23 12.59
N VAL A 107 -17.63 -14.42 11.37
CA VAL A 107 -16.67 -15.50 11.06
C VAL A 107 -15.37 -15.34 11.85
N LEU A 108 -14.83 -14.13 11.93
CA LEU A 108 -13.63 -13.84 12.72
C LEU A 108 -13.86 -14.07 14.22
N THR A 109 -15.02 -13.67 14.74
CA THR A 109 -15.41 -13.89 16.14
C THR A 109 -15.55 -15.38 16.43
N LEU A 110 -16.19 -16.13 15.54
CA LEU A 110 -16.31 -17.58 15.66
C LEU A 110 -14.93 -18.25 15.65
N ALA A 111 -14.04 -17.85 14.74
CA ALA A 111 -12.68 -18.36 14.69
C ALA A 111 -11.92 -18.07 15.99
N ALA A 112 -11.99 -16.84 16.50
CA ALA A 112 -11.37 -16.46 17.76
C ALA A 112 -11.93 -17.27 18.95
N PHE A 113 -13.25 -17.50 18.99
CA PHE A 113 -13.89 -18.29 20.03
C PHE A 113 -13.46 -19.75 19.98
N VAL A 114 -13.46 -20.36 18.79
CA VAL A 114 -13.03 -21.75 18.59
C VAL A 114 -11.56 -21.92 18.97
N THR A 115 -10.68 -21.01 18.54
CA THR A 115 -9.26 -21.06 18.91
C THR A 115 -9.09 -20.93 20.42
N SER A 116 -9.73 -19.94 21.05
CA SER A 116 -9.63 -19.76 22.51
C SER A 116 -10.14 -20.98 23.27
N TRP A 117 -11.30 -21.52 22.85
CA TRP A 117 -11.88 -22.74 23.43
C TRP A 117 -10.94 -23.96 23.30
N LEU A 118 -10.33 -24.17 22.14
CA LEU A 118 -9.35 -25.25 21.93
C LEU A 118 -8.10 -25.09 22.78
N THR A 119 -7.71 -23.85 23.09
CA THR A 119 -6.52 -23.54 23.88
C THR A 119 -6.79 -23.45 25.39
N GLY A 120 -8.05 -23.50 25.81
CA GLY A 120 -8.46 -23.35 27.20
C GLY A 120 -8.40 -21.91 27.74
N GLU A 121 -8.20 -20.92 26.87
CA GLU A 121 -8.23 -19.51 27.24
C GLU A 121 -9.67 -18.98 27.27
N ASP A 122 -9.90 -17.93 28.06
CA ASP A 122 -11.18 -17.22 28.06
C ASP A 122 -11.37 -16.51 26.71
N PRO A 123 -12.36 -16.91 25.87
CA PRO A 123 -12.58 -16.30 24.57
C PRO A 123 -12.92 -14.82 24.64
N LEU A 124 -13.43 -14.36 25.79
CA LEU A 124 -13.77 -12.96 26.02
C LEU A 124 -12.62 -12.15 26.60
N GLY A 125 -11.50 -12.79 26.96
CA GLY A 125 -10.31 -12.13 27.49
C GLY A 125 -10.58 -11.27 28.73
N GLY A 126 -11.54 -11.67 29.58
CA GLY A 126 -11.97 -10.93 30.76
C GLY A 126 -13.07 -9.88 30.52
N PHE A 127 -13.65 -9.79 29.32
CA PHE A 127 -14.79 -8.91 29.05
C PHE A 127 -16.02 -9.37 29.86
N ALA A 128 -16.25 -8.74 31.00
CA ALA A 128 -17.41 -8.97 31.84
C ALA A 128 -18.32 -7.74 31.82
N LEU A 129 -19.64 -7.89 31.70
CA LEU A 129 -20.59 -6.78 31.87
C LEU A 129 -20.75 -6.44 33.36
N ARG A 130 -19.65 -6.03 34.01
CA ARG A 130 -19.60 -5.61 35.41
C ARG A 130 -19.38 -4.10 35.46
N ASP A 131 -19.77 -3.46 36.57
CA ASP A 131 -19.53 -2.04 36.81
C ASP A 131 -18.04 -1.66 36.64
N ASN A 132 -17.14 -2.62 36.92
CA ASN A 132 -15.70 -2.48 36.72
C ASN A 132 -15.31 -2.27 35.26
N SER A 133 -16.06 -2.80 34.30
CA SER A 133 -15.73 -2.69 32.87
C SER A 133 -16.14 -1.34 32.28
N LEU A 134 -17.07 -0.61 32.91
CA LEU A 134 -17.27 0.81 32.58
C LEU A 134 -16.03 1.63 32.98
N GLY A 135 -15.43 1.33 34.14
CA GLY A 135 -14.17 1.92 34.56
C GLY A 135 -13.01 1.55 33.62
N ALA A 136 -12.91 0.27 33.23
CA ALA A 136 -11.90 -0.20 32.28
C ALA A 136 -12.06 0.45 30.88
N ALA A 137 -13.30 0.65 30.43
CA ALA A 137 -13.60 1.38 29.20
C ALA A 137 -13.16 2.85 29.28
N ALA A 138 -13.40 3.52 30.41
CA ALA A 138 -12.94 4.90 30.62
C ALA A 138 -11.40 4.99 30.61
N VAL A 139 -10.72 4.01 31.22
CA VAL A 139 -9.25 3.88 31.13
C VAL A 139 -8.80 3.64 29.69
N GLY A 140 -9.54 2.82 28.92
CA GLY A 140 -9.31 2.58 27.50
C GLY A 140 -9.40 3.85 26.67
N ALA A 141 -10.36 4.73 26.97
CA ALA A 141 -10.46 6.04 26.33
C ALA A 141 -9.23 6.92 26.63
N GLY A 142 -8.68 6.85 27.84
CA GLY A 142 -7.41 7.50 28.18
C GLY A 142 -6.23 6.96 27.35
N TYR A 143 -6.15 5.65 27.18
CA TYR A 143 -5.14 5.00 26.31
C TYR A 143 -5.35 5.27 24.80
N ALA A 144 -6.54 5.67 24.38
CA ALA A 144 -6.81 6.06 23.00
C ALA A 144 -6.17 7.41 22.63
N LEU A 145 -6.05 8.32 23.60
CA LEU A 145 -5.62 9.70 23.38
C LEU A 145 -4.30 9.84 22.60
N PRO A 146 -3.20 9.12 22.93
CA PRO A 146 -1.96 9.21 22.14
C PRO A 146 -2.13 8.73 20.70
N LEU A 147 -2.97 7.72 20.45
CA LEU A 147 -3.24 7.21 19.09
C LEU A 147 -4.06 8.22 18.28
N VAL A 148 -5.11 8.77 18.88
CA VAL A 148 -5.94 9.84 18.29
C VAL A 148 -5.10 11.07 17.99
N LEU A 149 -4.24 11.49 18.92
CA LEU A 149 -3.36 12.64 18.72
C LEU A 149 -2.34 12.37 17.61
N CYS A 150 -1.73 11.18 17.57
CA CYS A 150 -0.82 10.79 16.49
C CYS A 150 -1.53 10.83 15.13
N SER A 151 -2.75 10.29 15.06
CA SER A 151 -3.61 10.33 13.87
C SER A 151 -3.87 11.75 13.39
N VAL A 152 -4.33 12.64 14.27
CA VAL A 152 -4.61 14.05 13.92
C VAL A 152 -3.33 14.78 13.50
N VAL A 153 -2.24 14.64 14.27
CA VAL A 153 -0.95 15.29 13.99
C VAL A 153 -0.35 14.82 12.68
N SER A 154 -0.48 13.53 12.36
CA SER A 154 0.02 12.95 11.11
C SER A 154 -0.62 13.56 9.86
N ARG A 155 -1.78 14.21 9.98
CA ARG A 155 -2.49 14.87 8.87
C ARG A 155 -2.18 16.35 8.72
N LEU A 156 -1.43 16.93 9.65
CA LEU A 156 -1.02 18.33 9.56
C LEU A 156 -0.05 18.52 8.38
N SER A 157 -0.28 19.57 7.59
CA SER A 157 0.59 19.97 6.47
C SER A 157 2.09 20.01 6.79
N PRO A 158 2.56 20.58 7.94
CA PRO A 158 3.99 20.57 8.26
C PRO A 158 4.57 19.15 8.42
N VAL A 159 3.80 18.22 8.99
CA VAL A 159 4.26 16.84 9.18
C VAL A 159 4.33 16.12 7.83
N ARG A 160 3.33 16.31 6.96
CA ARG A 160 3.32 15.73 5.62
C ARG A 160 4.48 16.22 4.75
N HIS A 161 4.82 17.51 4.82
CA HIS A 161 5.98 18.04 4.11
C HIS A 161 7.31 17.45 4.61
N ASN A 162 7.44 17.20 5.90
CA ASN A 162 8.65 16.60 6.49
C ASN A 162 8.72 15.08 6.29
N PHE A 163 7.58 14.40 6.14
CA PHE A 163 7.48 12.94 6.04
C PHE A 163 6.62 12.51 4.84
N PRO A 164 7.13 12.61 3.60
CA PRO A 164 6.37 12.27 2.40
C PRO A 164 5.92 10.80 2.36
N VAL A 165 6.67 9.88 2.97
CA VAL A 165 6.29 8.46 3.08
C VAL A 165 5.01 8.26 3.89
N LEU A 166 4.78 9.10 4.90
CA LEU A 166 3.55 9.06 5.69
C LEU A 166 2.35 9.56 4.89
N ASP A 167 2.60 10.53 4.01
CA ASP A 167 1.59 11.06 3.10
C ASP A 167 1.17 10.01 2.07
N ASP A 168 2.14 9.32 1.45
CA ASP A 168 1.90 8.20 0.55
C ASP A 168 1.14 7.04 1.24
N LEU A 169 1.49 6.76 2.50
CA LEU A 169 0.80 5.75 3.31
C LEU A 169 -0.66 6.13 3.58
N GLN A 170 -0.92 7.38 3.98
CA GLN A 170 -2.27 7.89 4.22
C GLN A 170 -3.11 7.89 2.93
N ASP A 171 -2.52 8.23 1.80
CA ASP A 171 -3.20 8.19 0.50
C ASP A 171 -3.60 6.76 0.14
N SER A 172 -2.69 5.81 0.35
CA SER A 172 -2.96 4.38 0.10
C SER A 172 -4.07 3.86 1.01
N GLN A 173 -4.04 4.20 2.30
CA GLN A 173 -5.09 3.84 3.24
C GLN A 173 -6.43 4.49 2.88
N GLN A 174 -6.42 5.76 2.49
CA GLN A 174 -7.62 6.46 2.06
C GLN A 174 -8.20 5.84 0.79
N GLU A 175 -7.37 5.46 -0.18
CA GLU A 175 -7.82 4.79 -1.40
C GLU A 175 -8.54 3.46 -1.11
N ILE A 176 -8.02 2.67 -0.17
CA ILE A 176 -8.62 1.40 0.26
C ILE A 176 -9.92 1.61 1.05
N VAL A 177 -9.93 2.56 1.98
CA VAL A 177 -11.02 2.74 2.96
C VAL A 177 -12.16 3.61 2.42
N LYS A 178 -11.86 4.58 1.56
CA LYS A 178 -12.84 5.52 1.00
C LYS A 178 -14.07 4.83 0.38
N PRO A 179 -13.95 3.84 -0.54
CA PRO A 179 -15.12 3.21 -1.17
C PRO A 179 -16.05 2.51 -0.16
N ILE A 180 -15.51 2.10 0.99
CA ILE A 180 -16.27 1.47 2.08
C ILE A 180 -17.07 2.52 2.86
N VAL A 181 -16.52 3.73 3.02
CA VAL A 181 -17.00 4.73 3.99
C VAL A 181 -17.82 5.87 3.38
N GLU A 182 -17.65 6.17 2.09
CA GLU A 182 -18.20 7.37 1.43
C GLU A 182 -19.71 7.57 1.66
N ASP A 183 -20.48 6.48 1.64
CA ASP A 183 -21.95 6.50 1.76
C ASP A 183 -22.49 6.22 3.17
N LEU A 184 -21.62 5.99 4.17
CA LEU A 184 -22.05 5.57 5.50
C LEU A 184 -22.35 6.75 6.42
N ASN A 185 -23.51 6.73 7.07
CA ASN A 185 -23.85 7.67 8.16
C ASN A 185 -22.94 7.47 9.39
N ALA A 186 -22.88 8.44 10.30
CA ALA A 186 -22.02 8.35 11.49
C ALA A 186 -22.34 7.13 12.39
N SER A 187 -23.62 6.77 12.53
CA SER A 187 -24.05 5.56 13.24
C SER A 187 -23.62 4.28 12.52
N GLN A 188 -23.72 4.26 11.18
CA GLN A 188 -23.26 3.14 10.36
C GLN A 188 -21.74 2.99 10.41
N LEU A 189 -21.01 4.11 10.46
CA LEU A 189 -19.57 4.11 10.66
C LEU A 189 -19.17 3.51 12.01
N LEU A 190 -19.93 3.85 13.06
CA LEU A 190 -19.77 3.26 14.39
C LEU A 190 -20.01 1.74 14.39
N ILE A 191 -21.06 1.29 13.71
CA ILE A 191 -21.37 -0.13 13.55
C ILE A 191 -20.26 -0.82 12.74
N LEU A 192 -19.80 -0.23 11.64
CA LEU A 192 -18.69 -0.76 10.85
C LEU A 192 -17.41 -0.89 11.69
N ALA A 193 -17.07 0.16 12.45
CA ALA A 193 -15.90 0.16 13.31
C ALA A 193 -16.01 -0.92 14.39
N SER A 194 -17.17 -1.08 15.05
CA SER A 194 -17.35 -2.10 16.08
C SER A 194 -17.26 -3.52 15.51
N VAL A 195 -17.87 -3.75 14.34
CA VAL A 195 -17.87 -5.03 13.62
C VAL A 195 -16.48 -5.44 13.13
N VAL A 196 -15.60 -4.49 12.84
CA VAL A 196 -14.21 -4.80 12.42
C VAL A 196 -13.30 -4.90 13.64
N VAL A 197 -13.34 -3.91 14.54
CA VAL A 197 -12.38 -3.79 15.65
C VAL A 197 -12.58 -4.88 16.69
N VAL A 198 -13.82 -5.15 17.13
CA VAL A 198 -14.07 -6.11 18.22
C VAL A 198 -13.61 -7.52 17.83
N PRO A 199 -14.00 -8.08 16.65
CA PRO A 199 -13.53 -9.39 16.24
C PRO A 199 -12.03 -9.45 16.01
N SER A 200 -11.41 -8.40 15.44
CA SER A 200 -9.96 -8.33 15.29
C SER A 200 -9.24 -8.36 16.63
N MET A 201 -9.74 -7.66 17.66
CA MET A 201 -9.13 -7.68 19.00
C MET A 201 -9.28 -9.04 19.67
N LEU A 202 -10.45 -9.69 19.56
CA LEU A 202 -10.65 -11.05 20.06
C LEU A 202 -9.70 -12.06 19.39
N LEU A 203 -9.47 -11.90 18.09
CA LEU A 203 -8.58 -12.79 17.35
C LEU A 203 -7.10 -12.53 17.68
N LEU A 204 -6.67 -11.27 17.74
CA LEU A 204 -5.26 -10.91 17.91
C LEU A 204 -4.76 -11.02 19.36
N LEU A 205 -5.65 -10.94 20.34
CA LEU A 205 -5.30 -10.94 21.76
C LEU A 205 -5.54 -12.31 22.41
N PRO A 206 -6.76 -12.69 22.86
CA PRO A 206 -6.95 -13.96 23.58
C PRO A 206 -6.71 -15.19 22.72
N ALA A 207 -7.23 -15.23 21.48
CA ALA A 207 -7.06 -16.40 20.62
C ALA A 207 -5.59 -16.64 20.24
N PHE A 208 -4.86 -15.58 19.90
CA PHE A 208 -3.44 -15.68 19.56
C PHE A 208 -2.56 -15.99 20.77
N HIS A 209 -2.91 -15.44 21.95
CA HIS A 209 -2.26 -15.78 23.21
C HIS A 209 -2.39 -17.28 23.51
N GLY A 210 -3.61 -17.81 23.49
CA GLY A 210 -3.88 -19.24 23.72
C GLY A 210 -3.18 -20.14 22.72
N ALA A 211 -3.19 -19.78 21.43
CA ALA A 211 -2.53 -20.58 20.40
C ALA A 211 -1.02 -20.70 20.65
N LEU A 212 -0.37 -19.61 21.06
CA LEU A 212 1.05 -19.58 21.33
C LEU A 212 1.44 -20.19 22.68
N THR A 213 0.59 -20.10 23.70
CA THR A 213 0.84 -20.80 24.97
C THR A 213 0.83 -22.31 24.74
N VAL A 214 -0.14 -22.84 23.98
CA VAL A 214 -0.19 -24.26 23.60
C VAL A 214 0.99 -24.65 22.71
N ALA A 215 1.31 -23.86 21.68
CA ALA A 215 2.47 -24.15 20.82
C ALA A 215 3.79 -24.16 21.62
N GLY A 216 3.94 -23.22 22.55
CA GLY A 216 5.09 -23.17 23.46
C GLY A 216 5.16 -24.38 24.40
N GLN A 217 4.02 -24.85 24.92
CA GLN A 217 3.97 -26.05 25.75
C GLN A 217 4.41 -27.29 24.96
N ILE A 218 3.90 -27.48 23.74
CA ILE A 218 4.30 -28.58 22.85
C ILE A 218 5.80 -28.51 22.56
N LEU A 219 6.29 -27.32 22.18
CA LEU A 219 7.71 -27.09 21.89
C LEU A 219 8.58 -27.44 23.11
N THR A 220 8.17 -27.05 24.32
CA THR A 220 8.91 -27.35 25.53
C THR A 220 8.86 -28.83 25.92
N ALA A 221 7.73 -29.50 25.69
CA ALA A 221 7.57 -30.93 25.98
C ALA A 221 8.40 -31.80 25.01
N ASP A 222 8.48 -31.40 23.73
CA ASP A 222 9.13 -32.20 22.70
C ASP A 222 10.63 -31.91 22.54
N LEU A 223 11.07 -30.65 22.69
CA LEU A 223 12.48 -30.26 22.45
C LEU A 223 13.37 -30.24 23.68
N VAL A 224 12.83 -30.00 24.89
CA VAL A 224 13.67 -29.87 26.10
C VAL A 224 14.22 -31.23 26.57
N PRO A 225 13.48 -32.35 26.57
CA PRO A 225 14.01 -33.64 27.00
C PRO A 225 15.25 -34.13 26.23
N PRO A 226 15.32 -34.03 24.88
CA PRO A 226 16.48 -34.54 24.15
C PRO A 226 17.72 -33.66 24.23
N LEU A 227 17.59 -32.35 24.52
CA LEU A 227 18.72 -31.42 24.47
C LEU A 227 19.51 -31.32 25.79
N GLY A 228 19.00 -31.85 26.91
CA GLY A 228 19.69 -31.85 28.20
C GLY A 228 20.08 -30.46 28.74
N MET A 229 19.70 -29.37 28.06
CA MET A 229 20.04 -28.01 28.43
C MET A 229 19.04 -27.52 29.48
N HIS A 230 19.42 -27.63 30.75
CA HIS A 230 18.77 -26.92 31.85
C HIS A 230 19.09 -25.42 31.77
N LEU A 231 18.52 -24.72 30.78
CA LEU A 231 18.51 -23.26 30.76
C LEU A 231 17.68 -22.76 31.95
N HIS A 232 18.36 -22.42 33.04
CA HIS A 232 17.77 -21.70 34.17
C HIS A 232 17.48 -20.25 33.75
N LEU A 233 16.41 -20.05 32.99
CA LEU A 233 15.84 -18.71 32.86
C LEU A 233 15.19 -18.34 34.20
N PRO A 234 15.45 -17.14 34.75
CA PRO A 234 14.77 -16.66 35.95
C PRO A 234 13.25 -16.68 35.75
N ASP A 235 12.49 -17.12 36.76
CA ASP A 235 11.03 -17.22 36.67
C ASP A 235 10.35 -15.88 36.32
N VAL A 236 10.97 -14.77 36.72
CA VAL A 236 10.50 -13.42 36.36
C VAL A 236 10.57 -13.20 34.85
N LEU A 237 11.67 -13.62 34.22
CA LEU A 237 11.88 -13.49 32.79
C LEU A 237 10.96 -14.43 32.00
N ARG A 238 10.71 -15.64 32.54
CA ARG A 238 9.76 -16.60 31.96
C ARG A 238 8.33 -16.06 31.98
N ARG A 239 7.91 -15.45 33.09
CA ARG A 239 6.56 -14.84 33.20
C ARG A 239 6.39 -13.65 32.27
N GLN A 240 7.38 -12.76 32.18
CA GLN A 240 7.30 -11.60 31.28
C GLN A 240 7.41 -11.99 29.80
N ALA A 241 8.25 -12.96 29.46
CA ALA A 241 8.37 -13.48 28.10
C ALA A 241 7.08 -14.16 27.63
N GLY A 242 6.39 -14.89 28.51
CA GLY A 242 5.09 -15.51 28.19
C GLY A 242 4.01 -14.51 27.77
N VAL A 243 4.12 -13.25 28.20
CA VAL A 243 3.21 -12.16 27.83
C VAL A 243 3.66 -11.49 26.53
N LEU A 244 4.95 -11.19 26.42
CA LEU A 244 5.48 -10.37 25.34
C LEU A 244 5.59 -11.16 24.03
N VAL A 245 5.92 -12.46 24.09
CA VAL A 245 6.07 -13.29 22.88
C VAL A 245 4.75 -13.35 22.10
N PRO A 246 3.58 -13.64 22.72
CA PRO A 246 2.34 -13.67 21.96
C PRO A 246 1.93 -12.32 21.38
N ALA A 247 2.14 -11.23 22.12
CA ALA A 247 1.87 -9.88 21.64
C ALA A 247 2.76 -9.50 20.44
N VAL A 248 4.05 -9.87 20.46
CA VAL A 248 4.98 -9.60 19.36
C VAL A 248 4.65 -10.46 18.14
N CYS A 249 4.31 -11.73 18.33
CA CYS A 249 3.95 -12.60 17.21
C CYS A 249 2.59 -12.21 16.60
N SER A 250 1.60 -11.78 17.39
CA SER A 250 0.32 -11.28 16.86
C SER A 250 0.52 -9.96 16.11
N ALA A 251 1.37 -9.09 16.65
CA ALA A 251 1.80 -7.85 16.00
C ALA A 251 2.51 -8.11 14.66
N TYR A 252 3.42 -9.09 14.63
CA TYR A 252 4.09 -9.53 13.40
C TYR A 252 3.07 -9.98 12.35
N PHE A 253 2.11 -10.83 12.74
CA PHE A 253 1.09 -11.35 11.83
C PHE A 253 0.19 -10.24 11.29
N ALA A 254 -0.33 -9.37 12.16
CA ALA A 254 -1.16 -8.24 11.75
C ALA A 254 -0.40 -7.28 10.81
N ALA A 255 0.85 -6.96 11.15
CA ALA A 255 1.70 -6.12 10.34
C ALA A 255 2.00 -6.75 8.97
N TRP A 256 2.21 -8.07 8.92
CA TRP A 256 2.39 -8.80 7.67
C TRP A 256 1.15 -8.73 6.77
N VAL A 257 -0.05 -8.91 7.34
CA VAL A 257 -1.32 -8.76 6.59
C VAL A 257 -1.47 -7.35 6.02
N VAL A 258 -1.24 -6.32 6.84
CA VAL A 258 -1.34 -4.92 6.37
C VAL A 258 -0.28 -4.61 5.30
N THR A 259 0.93 -5.14 5.45
CA THR A 259 1.99 -4.97 4.45
C THR A 259 1.58 -5.59 3.13
N ARG A 260 0.98 -6.79 3.13
CA ARG A 260 0.50 -7.43 1.90
C ARG A 260 -0.58 -6.63 1.18
N GLN A 261 -1.43 -5.90 1.91
CA GLN A 261 -2.45 -5.02 1.32
C GLN A 261 -1.87 -3.72 0.72
N LEU A 262 -0.71 -3.29 1.21
CA LEU A 262 -0.04 -2.05 0.77
C LEU A 262 1.15 -2.30 -0.14
N ASP A 263 1.56 -3.57 -0.30
CA ASP A 263 2.65 -3.96 -1.18
C ASP A 263 2.24 -3.79 -2.64
N VAL A 264 3.23 -3.70 -3.52
CA VAL A 264 2.99 -3.63 -4.95
C VAL A 264 2.44 -4.99 -5.41
N ASN A 265 1.31 -4.98 -6.11
CA ASN A 265 0.73 -6.21 -6.65
C ASN A 265 1.73 -6.87 -7.62
N ASP A 266 1.90 -8.19 -7.52
CA ASP A 266 2.79 -8.96 -8.40
C ASP A 266 2.52 -8.68 -9.89
N GLN A 267 1.25 -8.49 -10.27
CA GLN A 267 0.86 -8.11 -11.63
C GLN A 267 1.41 -6.74 -12.05
N GLN A 268 1.39 -5.75 -11.14
CA GLN A 268 1.98 -4.42 -11.38
C GLN A 268 3.50 -4.52 -11.52
N VAL A 269 4.16 -5.34 -10.70
CA VAL A 269 5.61 -5.56 -10.82
C VAL A 269 5.95 -6.18 -12.17
N MET A 270 5.18 -7.19 -12.62
CA MET A 270 5.39 -7.81 -13.93
C MET A 270 5.12 -6.83 -15.08
N ALA A 271 4.03 -6.06 -15.02
CA ALA A 271 3.71 -5.05 -16.03
C ALA A 271 4.79 -3.96 -16.12
N ILE A 272 5.31 -3.50 -14.98
CA ILE A 272 6.44 -2.54 -14.95
C ILE A 272 7.68 -3.19 -15.54
N ARG A 273 8.00 -4.44 -15.19
CA ARG A 273 9.17 -5.15 -15.72
C ARG A 273 9.10 -5.27 -17.25
N ASP A 274 7.98 -5.74 -17.78
CA ASP A 274 7.76 -5.87 -19.23
C ASP A 274 7.82 -4.49 -19.93
N ALA A 275 7.30 -3.45 -19.28
CA ALA A 275 7.39 -2.08 -19.77
C ALA A 275 8.84 -1.55 -19.75
N LEU A 276 9.64 -1.89 -18.75
CA LEU A 276 11.06 -1.50 -18.67
C LEU A 276 11.89 -2.19 -19.76
N GLU A 277 11.62 -3.47 -20.03
CA GLU A 277 12.27 -4.24 -21.11
C GLU A 277 11.91 -3.69 -22.51
N SER A 278 10.71 -3.11 -22.66
CA SER A 278 10.22 -2.55 -23.93
C SER A 278 10.33 -1.02 -24.04
N ALA A 279 10.78 -0.32 -22.99
CA ALA A 279 10.78 1.14 -22.87
C ALA A 279 11.54 1.81 -24.02
N ASP A 280 12.74 1.32 -24.35
CA ASP A 280 13.60 1.93 -25.38
C ASP A 280 12.92 1.94 -26.76
N ARG A 281 12.19 0.86 -27.09
CA ARG A 281 11.44 0.77 -28.34
C ARG A 281 10.19 1.66 -28.31
N TYR A 282 9.44 1.61 -27.21
CA TYR A 282 8.22 2.38 -27.05
C TYR A 282 8.48 3.90 -27.13
N PHE A 283 9.45 4.40 -26.37
CA PHE A 283 9.76 5.84 -26.33
C PHE A 283 10.44 6.33 -27.61
N LEU A 284 11.18 5.48 -28.32
CA LEU A 284 11.67 5.83 -29.66
C LEU A 284 10.51 6.04 -30.64
N HIS A 285 9.49 5.17 -30.60
CA HIS A 285 8.28 5.33 -31.42
C HIS A 285 7.45 6.55 -30.99
N ALA A 286 7.24 6.74 -29.69
CA ALA A 286 6.50 7.90 -29.17
C ALA A 286 7.21 9.23 -29.48
N ALA A 287 8.54 9.27 -29.42
CA ALA A 287 9.32 10.42 -29.85
C ALA A 287 9.15 10.68 -31.35
N ALA A 288 9.14 9.63 -32.18
CA ALA A 288 8.96 9.77 -33.63
C ALA A 288 7.57 10.33 -33.98
N GLU A 289 6.52 9.86 -33.30
CA GLU A 289 5.16 10.37 -33.47
C GLU A 289 5.05 11.85 -33.06
N ARG A 290 5.61 12.23 -31.91
CA ARG A 290 5.62 13.63 -31.45
C ARG A 290 6.40 14.57 -32.35
N VAL A 291 7.54 14.11 -32.89
CA VAL A 291 8.31 14.88 -33.86
C VAL A 291 7.56 15.03 -35.18
N ALA A 292 6.81 14.01 -35.60
CA ALA A 292 5.97 14.10 -36.80
C ALA A 292 4.81 15.11 -36.61
N GLU A 293 4.24 15.18 -35.41
CA GLU A 293 3.21 16.18 -35.06
C GLU A 293 3.79 17.59 -34.87
N ARG A 294 5.02 17.69 -34.35
CA ARG A 294 5.70 18.96 -34.01
C ARG A 294 7.19 18.90 -34.41
N PRO A 295 7.53 19.17 -35.68
CA PRO A 295 8.92 19.11 -36.14
C PRO A 295 9.85 20.11 -35.45
N ASP A 296 9.29 21.22 -34.94
CA ASP A 296 10.01 22.29 -34.24
C ASP A 296 10.78 21.80 -32.99
N ILE A 297 10.41 20.66 -32.41
CA ILE A 297 11.08 20.07 -31.24
C ILE A 297 12.53 19.70 -31.56
N LEU A 298 12.80 19.17 -32.76
CA LEU A 298 14.16 18.79 -33.17
C LEU A 298 15.05 19.99 -33.44
N GLN A 299 14.47 21.07 -33.98
CA GLN A 299 15.23 22.27 -34.36
C GLN A 299 15.73 23.05 -33.13
N ARG A 300 15.08 22.87 -31.97
CA ARG A 300 15.47 23.52 -30.71
C ARG A 300 16.53 22.74 -29.91
N GLN A 301 16.52 21.41 -29.96
CA GLN A 301 17.53 20.61 -29.25
C GLN A 301 18.96 20.85 -29.78
N SER A 302 19.09 21.09 -31.09
CA SER A 302 20.39 21.45 -31.68
C SER A 302 20.92 22.81 -31.19
N THR A 303 20.04 23.73 -30.78
CA THR A 303 20.43 25.06 -30.30
C THR A 303 20.81 25.06 -28.82
N SER A 304 20.12 24.28 -27.99
CA SER A 304 20.38 24.22 -26.53
C SER A 304 21.58 23.36 -26.14
N GLN A 305 22.01 22.40 -26.97
CA GLN A 305 23.18 21.57 -26.69
C GLN A 305 24.51 22.35 -26.81
N GLN A 306 24.52 23.51 -27.47
CA GLN A 306 25.71 24.35 -27.63
C GLN A 306 26.00 25.28 -26.43
N GLN A 307 25.14 25.30 -25.41
CA GLN A 307 25.25 26.27 -24.31
C GLN A 307 25.06 25.62 -22.92
N TRP A 308 25.67 24.46 -22.70
CA TRP A 308 25.90 23.97 -21.34
C TRP A 308 27.33 24.32 -20.93
N PRO A 309 27.55 25.23 -19.97
CA PRO A 309 28.88 25.50 -19.46
C PRO A 309 29.42 24.23 -18.79
N SER A 310 30.50 23.69 -19.36
CA SER A 310 31.22 22.49 -18.90
C SER A 310 31.96 22.68 -17.57
N GLU A 311 31.67 23.74 -16.82
CA GLU A 311 32.34 24.13 -15.58
C GLU A 311 31.33 24.42 -14.45
N ALA A 312 30.58 23.41 -14.03
CA ALA A 312 29.92 23.42 -12.72
C ALA A 312 30.50 22.29 -11.87
N PRO A 313 31.60 22.53 -11.12
CA PRO A 313 32.14 21.54 -10.20
C PRO A 313 31.19 21.35 -9.01
N GLY A 314 30.72 20.12 -8.80
CA GLY A 314 30.41 19.64 -7.44
C GLY A 314 28.96 19.39 -7.01
N LEU A 315 27.96 19.44 -7.90
CA LEU A 315 26.55 19.14 -7.52
C LEU A 315 25.98 17.87 -8.18
N ALA A 316 26.85 16.97 -8.66
CA ALA A 316 26.45 15.64 -9.09
C ALA A 316 26.11 14.77 -7.86
N THR A 317 24.91 14.19 -7.88
CA THR A 317 24.53 12.91 -7.25
C THR A 317 24.49 12.77 -5.72
N SER A 318 24.06 13.80 -4.98
CA SER A 318 23.71 13.60 -3.55
C SER A 318 22.49 12.69 -3.31
N PHE A 319 21.66 12.42 -4.32
CA PHE A 319 20.55 11.45 -4.22
C PHE A 319 20.97 9.98 -4.35
N ALA A 320 22.21 9.68 -4.79
CA ALA A 320 22.70 8.31 -4.93
C ALA A 320 23.29 7.72 -3.64
N SER A 321 23.43 8.51 -2.56
CA SER A 321 24.13 8.08 -1.33
C SER A 321 23.23 7.57 -0.19
N VAL A 322 21.89 7.56 -0.35
CA VAL A 322 20.94 7.22 0.73
C VAL A 322 20.39 5.78 0.63
N THR A 323 21.10 4.86 -0.02
CA THR A 323 20.72 3.43 -0.08
C THR A 323 21.81 2.51 0.49
N GLY A 324 22.25 2.80 1.72
CA GLY A 324 22.96 1.82 2.53
C GLY A 324 21.98 0.93 3.31
N ALA A 325 21.57 -0.20 2.72
CA ALA A 325 21.18 -1.43 3.43
C ALA A 325 20.76 -2.54 2.46
N SER A 326 21.70 -3.43 2.16
CA SER A 326 21.54 -4.88 1.94
C SER A 326 20.26 -5.37 1.23
N HIS A 327 20.35 -5.62 -0.08
CA HIS A 327 19.87 -6.87 -0.69
C HIS A 327 20.48 -7.03 -2.09
N GLY A 328 21.02 -8.22 -2.36
CA GLY A 328 21.96 -8.48 -3.44
C GLY A 328 21.43 -8.41 -4.87
N SER A 329 22.41 -8.32 -5.77
CA SER A 329 22.38 -8.84 -7.15
C SER A 329 21.30 -8.27 -8.08
N PHE A 330 21.19 -6.94 -8.17
CA PHE A 330 20.60 -6.29 -9.35
C PHE A 330 21.53 -5.24 -10.02
N ASP A 331 22.62 -4.85 -9.35
CA ASP A 331 23.57 -3.85 -9.88
C ASP A 331 24.59 -4.42 -10.89
N GLU A 332 24.63 -5.74 -11.12
CA GLU A 332 25.65 -6.35 -12.00
C GLU A 332 25.22 -6.44 -13.48
N ALA A 333 24.03 -5.93 -13.84
CA ALA A 333 23.50 -5.97 -15.20
C ALA A 333 23.33 -4.58 -15.88
N ILE A 334 23.69 -3.48 -15.22
CA ILE A 334 23.63 -2.12 -15.80
C ILE A 334 25.00 -1.44 -15.70
N HIS A 335 26.07 -2.19 -15.95
CA HIS A 335 27.34 -1.62 -16.37
C HIS A 335 27.49 -1.85 -17.87
N ASP A 336 26.69 -1.12 -18.65
CA ASP A 336 26.98 -0.90 -20.07
C ASP A 336 28.35 -0.23 -20.14
N THR A 337 29.36 -1.02 -20.51
CA THR A 337 30.66 -0.51 -20.95
C THR A 337 30.41 0.60 -21.98
N PRO A 338 30.95 1.82 -21.80
CA PRO A 338 30.78 2.89 -22.76
C PRO A 338 31.42 2.46 -24.08
N TYR A 339 30.59 1.99 -25.00
CA TYR A 339 30.99 1.64 -26.35
C TYR A 339 31.36 2.95 -27.04
N ASN A 340 32.66 3.24 -27.11
CA ASN A 340 33.25 4.49 -27.58
C ASN A 340 33.21 4.62 -29.13
N GLY A 341 32.11 4.18 -29.73
CA GLY A 341 31.82 4.36 -31.15
C GLY A 341 31.01 5.64 -31.31
N SER A 342 31.64 6.71 -31.79
CA SER A 342 31.04 8.02 -32.08
C SER A 342 30.11 7.98 -33.29
N TYR A 343 29.12 7.07 -33.29
CA TYR A 343 28.00 7.16 -34.20
C TYR A 343 27.11 8.27 -33.66
N SER A 344 27.05 9.38 -34.41
CA SER A 344 26.11 10.47 -34.13
C SER A 344 24.69 9.91 -34.20
N TYR A 345 24.16 9.51 -33.04
CA TYR A 345 22.78 9.10 -32.91
C TYR A 345 21.94 10.35 -33.21
N GLY A 346 21.10 10.28 -34.26
CA GLY A 346 20.27 11.43 -34.64
C GLY A 346 19.42 11.93 -33.45
N PRO A 347 19.04 13.21 -33.43
CA PRO A 347 18.41 13.87 -32.27
C PRO A 347 17.13 13.15 -31.79
N LEU A 348 16.43 12.47 -32.70
CA LEU A 348 15.28 11.63 -32.38
C LEU A 348 15.63 10.45 -31.43
N ARG A 349 16.76 9.76 -31.66
CA ARG A 349 17.20 8.66 -30.80
C ARG A 349 17.62 9.16 -29.43
N GLN A 350 18.23 10.35 -29.37
CA GLN A 350 18.58 10.97 -28.10
C GLN A 350 17.32 11.29 -27.28
N LEU A 351 16.31 11.93 -27.88
CA LEU A 351 15.04 12.21 -27.20
C LEU A 351 14.33 10.93 -26.70
N GLY A 352 14.31 9.88 -27.52
CA GLY A 352 13.74 8.58 -27.12
C GLY A 352 14.51 7.93 -25.96
N ALA A 353 15.84 8.01 -25.97
CA ALA A 353 16.69 7.51 -24.89
C ALA A 353 16.48 8.32 -23.58
N GLU A 354 16.36 9.64 -23.67
CA GLU A 354 16.06 10.51 -22.53
C GLU A 354 14.70 10.17 -21.90
N MET A 355 13.65 9.99 -22.71
CA MET A 355 12.32 9.59 -22.22
C MET A 355 12.32 8.19 -21.61
N SER A 356 13.01 7.23 -22.23
CA SER A 356 13.14 5.87 -21.68
C SER A 356 13.87 5.87 -20.35
N HIS A 357 14.98 6.61 -20.25
CA HIS A 357 15.72 6.77 -19.00
C HIS A 357 14.86 7.42 -17.91
N ALA A 358 14.11 8.48 -18.25
CA ALA A 358 13.15 9.11 -17.33
C ALA A 358 12.10 8.11 -16.84
N PHE A 359 11.55 7.27 -17.72
CA PHE A 359 10.60 6.22 -17.34
C PHE A 359 11.20 5.16 -16.43
N LYS A 360 12.42 4.69 -16.71
CA LYS A 360 13.13 3.73 -15.85
C LYS A 360 13.33 4.32 -14.45
N MET A 361 13.79 5.57 -14.36
CA MET A 361 13.98 6.28 -13.09
C MET A 361 12.69 6.46 -12.30
N VAL A 362 11.62 6.94 -12.95
CA VAL A 362 10.30 7.15 -12.31
C VAL A 362 9.72 5.84 -11.80
N SER A 363 9.82 4.76 -12.57
CA SER A 363 9.32 3.44 -12.18
C SER A 363 10.05 2.88 -10.97
N ILE A 364 11.39 2.98 -10.94
CA ILE A 364 12.20 2.54 -9.79
C ILE A 364 11.86 3.38 -8.56
N LEU A 365 11.76 4.71 -8.71
CA LEU A 365 11.42 5.61 -7.62
C LEU A 365 10.04 5.26 -7.03
N TRP A 366 9.05 5.00 -7.87
CA TRP A 366 7.71 4.59 -7.45
C TRP A 366 7.71 3.26 -6.67
N LEU A 367 8.46 2.25 -7.15
CA LEU A 367 8.60 0.98 -6.42
C LEU A 367 9.25 1.19 -5.05
N MET A 368 10.28 2.04 -4.97
CA MET A 368 10.96 2.34 -3.72
C MET A 368 10.07 3.10 -2.73
N THR A 369 9.28 4.08 -3.18
CA THR A 369 8.36 4.83 -2.31
C THR A 369 7.27 3.92 -1.76
N ARG A 370 6.65 3.07 -2.61
CA ARG A 370 5.66 2.07 -2.20
C ARG A 370 6.21 1.11 -1.15
N ARG A 371 7.42 0.57 -1.36
CA ARG A 371 8.05 -0.33 -0.39
C ARG A 371 8.36 0.35 0.95
N LYS A 372 8.75 1.63 0.92
CA LYS A 372 8.96 2.42 2.15
C LYS A 372 7.64 2.64 2.91
N ALA A 373 6.56 2.97 2.21
CA ALA A 373 5.23 3.13 2.81
C ALA A 373 4.74 1.81 3.42
N ALA A 374 4.88 0.68 2.73
CA ALA A 374 4.51 -0.64 3.24
C ALA A 374 5.31 -1.04 4.49
N ARG A 375 6.63 -0.78 4.52
CA ARG A 375 7.47 -1.00 5.72
C ARG A 375 7.06 -0.10 6.89
N LEU A 376 6.73 1.16 6.61
CA LEU A 376 6.26 2.07 7.65
C LEU A 376 4.92 1.57 8.24
N ALA A 377 4.00 1.12 7.38
CA ALA A 377 2.74 0.53 7.79
C ALA A 377 2.95 -0.72 8.66
N TYR A 378 3.87 -1.61 8.24
CA TYR A 378 4.27 -2.78 9.02
C TYR A 378 4.64 -2.39 10.46
N VAL A 379 5.58 -1.43 10.60
CA VAL A 379 6.07 -1.01 11.91
C VAL A 379 4.96 -0.37 12.74
N LEU A 380 4.15 0.50 12.15
CA LEU A 380 3.04 1.17 12.85
C LEU A 380 1.98 0.17 13.31
N THR A 381 1.58 -0.78 12.46
CA THR A 381 0.64 -1.83 12.83
C THR A 381 1.19 -2.74 13.92
N ALA A 382 2.46 -3.15 13.81
CA ALA A 382 3.10 -3.96 14.84
C ALA A 382 3.12 -3.23 16.19
N LEU A 383 3.53 -1.96 16.21
CA LEU A 383 3.55 -1.14 17.43
C LEU A 383 2.15 -0.99 18.04
N ASN A 384 1.11 -0.77 17.22
CA ASN A 384 -0.27 -0.67 17.70
C ASN A 384 -0.75 -1.97 18.35
N VAL A 385 -0.49 -3.13 17.73
CA VAL A 385 -0.91 -4.42 18.30
C VAL A 385 -0.14 -4.75 19.58
N VAL A 386 1.17 -4.49 19.62
CA VAL A 386 1.96 -4.62 20.86
C VAL A 386 1.41 -3.70 21.95
N TYR A 387 1.09 -2.45 21.62
CA TYR A 387 0.51 -1.49 22.54
C TYR A 387 -0.81 -1.99 23.14
N PHE A 388 -1.74 -2.47 22.31
CA PHE A 388 -2.99 -3.07 22.79
C PHE A 388 -2.76 -4.34 23.61
N GLY A 389 -1.77 -5.16 23.25
CA GLY A 389 -1.37 -6.32 24.03
C GLY A 389 -0.87 -5.95 25.43
N ILE A 390 -0.04 -4.91 25.55
CA ILE A 390 0.45 -4.41 26.84
C ILE A 390 -0.72 -3.89 27.70
N ILE A 391 -1.61 -3.09 27.11
CA ILE A 391 -2.79 -2.56 27.81
C ILE A 391 -3.65 -3.70 28.33
N TRP A 392 -3.99 -4.65 27.46
CA TRP A 392 -4.79 -5.81 27.83
C TRP A 392 -4.17 -6.56 29.01
N HIS A 393 -2.86 -6.76 28.99
CA HIS A 393 -2.19 -7.51 30.03
C HIS A 393 -2.10 -6.75 31.37
N GLN A 394 -2.03 -5.42 31.32
CA GLN A 394 -2.02 -4.56 32.51
C GLN A 394 -3.40 -4.46 33.15
N THR A 395 -4.47 -4.30 32.34
CA THR A 395 -5.84 -4.16 32.87
C THR A 395 -6.51 -5.49 33.15
N ARG A 396 -6.06 -6.57 32.50
CA ARG A 396 -6.71 -7.89 32.49
C ARG A 396 -8.18 -7.84 32.05
N ASP A 397 -8.55 -6.81 31.29
CA ASP A 397 -9.89 -6.61 30.76
C ASP A 397 -9.78 -6.17 29.30
N LEU A 398 -10.33 -7.00 28.41
CA LEU A 398 -10.33 -6.78 26.96
C LEU A 398 -11.14 -5.53 26.55
N SER A 399 -12.06 -5.04 27.38
CA SER A 399 -12.80 -3.80 27.10
C SER A 399 -11.87 -2.59 26.97
N THR A 400 -10.74 -2.57 27.70
CA THR A 400 -9.79 -1.46 27.66
C THR A 400 -9.14 -1.29 26.28
N PRO A 401 -8.43 -2.30 25.71
CA PRO A 401 -7.84 -2.20 24.38
C PRO A 401 -8.90 -2.09 23.27
N VAL A 402 -10.08 -2.70 23.44
CA VAL A 402 -11.19 -2.60 22.46
C VAL A 402 -11.68 -1.16 22.34
N VAL A 403 -11.94 -0.48 23.46
CA VAL A 403 -12.37 0.92 23.45
C VAL A 403 -11.27 1.83 22.90
N ALA A 404 -10.01 1.57 23.29
CA ALA A 404 -8.86 2.32 22.78
C ALA A 404 -8.74 2.22 21.25
N ALA A 405 -8.82 1.00 20.72
CA ALA A 405 -8.77 0.73 19.29
C ALA A 405 -9.98 1.31 18.56
N LEU A 406 -11.19 1.17 19.12
CA LEU A 406 -12.41 1.68 18.50
C LEU A 406 -12.38 3.20 18.36
N LEU A 407 -11.93 3.94 19.38
CA LEU A 407 -11.78 5.39 19.31
C LEU A 407 -10.70 5.82 18.30
N ALA A 408 -9.57 5.12 18.25
CA ALA A 408 -8.52 5.38 17.27
C ALA A 408 -9.02 5.14 15.84
N THR A 409 -9.68 4.01 15.58
CA THR A 409 -10.26 3.67 14.28
C THR A 409 -11.36 4.64 13.88
N LEU A 410 -12.28 4.99 14.78
CA LEU A 410 -13.32 5.99 14.50
C LEU A 410 -12.72 7.33 14.10
N THR A 411 -11.70 7.79 14.83
CA THR A 411 -11.00 9.03 14.51
C THR A 411 -10.44 9.00 13.10
N GLU A 412 -9.74 7.92 12.72
CA GLU A 412 -9.24 7.77 11.35
C GLU A 412 -10.36 7.79 10.31
N LEU A 413 -11.44 7.04 10.54
CA LEU A 413 -12.58 7.01 9.62
C LEU A 413 -13.26 8.38 9.48
N PHE A 414 -13.43 9.12 10.58
CA PHE A 414 -13.94 10.48 10.56
C PHE A 414 -13.01 11.43 9.80
N LEU A 415 -11.69 11.32 10.02
CA LEU A 415 -10.71 12.15 9.31
C LEU A 415 -10.70 11.86 7.80
N ILE A 416 -10.82 10.58 7.39
CA ILE A 416 -10.94 10.19 5.97
C ILE A 416 -12.21 10.79 5.35
N LYS A 417 -13.33 10.73 6.07
CA LYS A 417 -14.62 11.22 5.59
C LYS A 417 -14.70 12.75 5.49
N HIS A 418 -14.22 13.47 6.50
CA HIS A 418 -14.38 14.93 6.58
C HIS A 418 -13.25 15.73 5.95
N PHE A 419 -12.08 15.12 5.74
CA PHE A 419 -10.94 15.76 5.07
C PHE A 419 -10.61 15.00 3.78
N PRO A 420 -11.52 14.98 2.78
CA PRO A 420 -11.21 14.39 1.50
C PRO A 420 -10.02 15.13 0.91
N ARG A 421 -8.97 14.39 0.57
CA ARG A 421 -7.82 14.97 -0.12
C ARG A 421 -8.32 15.51 -1.45
N LYS A 422 -8.18 16.80 -1.67
CA LYS A 422 -8.39 17.40 -2.98
C LYS A 422 -7.36 16.75 -3.89
N LYS A 423 -7.74 15.73 -4.68
CA LYS A 423 -6.87 15.13 -5.71
C LYS A 423 -6.29 16.33 -6.45
N GLY A 424 -4.98 16.54 -6.28
CA GLY A 424 -4.34 17.73 -6.78
C GLY A 424 -4.71 17.85 -8.25
N SER A 425 -5.55 18.84 -8.59
CA SER A 425 -5.59 19.34 -9.95
C SER A 425 -4.12 19.56 -10.28
N PRO A 426 -3.57 18.89 -11.32
CA PRO A 426 -2.17 18.99 -11.69
C PRO A 426 -1.89 20.46 -11.77
N THR A 427 -1.26 20.96 -10.71
CA THR A 427 -1.26 22.38 -10.46
C THR A 427 -0.21 22.83 -11.43
N ASN A 428 -0.67 23.43 -12.53
CA ASN A 428 0.04 24.42 -13.31
C ASN A 428 0.48 25.55 -12.36
N ARG A 429 1.31 25.22 -11.37
CA ARG A 429 2.18 26.14 -10.64
C ARG A 429 3.40 26.37 -11.53
N SER A 430 3.16 26.72 -12.78
CA SER A 430 4.14 27.48 -13.55
C SER A 430 4.05 28.91 -13.04
N ASN A 431 4.94 29.28 -12.11
CA ASN A 431 5.66 30.56 -12.09
C ASN A 431 4.92 31.79 -12.67
N GLY A 432 3.80 32.20 -12.06
CA GLY A 432 3.11 33.44 -12.42
C GLY A 432 3.55 34.66 -11.61
N ASP A 433 3.74 34.53 -10.30
CA ASP A 433 3.75 35.71 -9.42
C ASP A 433 5.03 35.82 -8.57
N VAL A 434 6.18 35.99 -9.24
CA VAL A 434 7.43 36.42 -8.56
C VAL A 434 7.79 37.89 -8.83
N ASN A 435 7.10 38.60 -9.75
CA ASN A 435 7.42 40.00 -10.04
C ASN A 435 6.20 40.93 -9.90
N ALA A 436 5.92 41.38 -8.68
CA ALA A 436 5.20 42.64 -8.43
C ALA A 436 5.56 43.19 -7.03
N SER A 437 6.79 43.69 -6.92
CA SER A 437 7.17 44.71 -5.93
C SER A 437 8.35 45.51 -6.44
#